data_AF-A0A3S2EB18-F1
#
_entry.id   AF-A0A3S2EB18-F1
#
_cell.length_a   1.000
_cell.length_b   1.000
_cell.length_c   1.000
_cell.angle_alpha   90.00
_cell.angle_beta   90.00
_cell.angle_gamma   90.00
#
_symmetry.space_group_name_H-M   'P 1'
#
loop_
_entity.id
_entity.type
_entity.pdbx_description
1 polymer ?
#
loop_
_entity_poly.entity_id
_entity_poly.type
_entity_poly.pdbx_seq_one_letter_code
_entity_poly.pdbx_strand_id
1 'polypeptide(L)'
;LPVLFLPGDVFANRIPDPVLQQAEDFSDGTATVNDCFRPVSRYFDRITRPEQIIPALSRAMAVLTDPAECGPVTLSLCQDVQAEAYDYPESFFAERVWHQRRPRPDRQELAAAVAALKGAKKPLVIAGGGVLYSQASDELAKFAEGAGIPVCETQGGKSSLPDNHLLNMAAVGVTGTSAANRLAEEA
;
A
#
# COMPACT_ATOMS: atom_id res chain seq x y z
N LEU A 1 -2.06 -2.56 -1.57
CA LEU A 1 -2.84 -3.54 -0.79
C LEU A 1 -2.06 -3.90 0.46
N PRO A 2 -2.66 -3.81 1.66
CA PRO A 2 -2.00 -4.18 2.90
C PRO A 2 -1.94 -5.70 3.02
N VAL A 3 -0.75 -6.25 3.22
CA VAL A 3 -0.53 -7.69 3.46
C VAL A 3 0.60 -7.84 4.47
N LEU A 4 0.37 -8.64 5.51
CA LEU A 4 1.39 -8.99 6.50
C LEU A 4 1.83 -10.44 6.29
N PHE A 5 3.10 -10.64 5.99
CA PHE A 5 3.75 -11.95 5.94
C PHE A 5 4.52 -12.20 7.23
N LEU A 6 4.32 -13.37 7.82
CA LEU A 6 5.02 -13.86 9.02
C LEU A 6 5.70 -15.21 8.72
N PRO A 7 6.65 -15.27 7.78
CA PRO A 7 7.32 -16.53 7.46
C PRO A 7 8.22 -16.96 8.62
N GLY A 8 8.33 -18.27 8.84
CA GLY A 8 9.40 -18.83 9.65
C GLY A 8 10.75 -18.63 8.98
N ASP A 9 11.81 -18.50 9.78
CA ASP A 9 13.18 -18.32 9.31
C ASP A 9 14.13 -19.38 9.91
N VAL A 10 15.41 -19.29 9.57
CA VAL A 10 16.51 -20.05 10.18
C VAL A 10 16.61 -19.78 11.68
N PHE A 11 17.41 -20.58 12.40
CA PHE A 11 17.66 -20.34 13.82
C PHE A 11 18.61 -19.15 13.99
N ALA A 12 18.28 -18.23 14.89
CA ALA A 12 19.12 -17.07 15.20
C ALA A 12 20.47 -17.49 15.79
N ASN A 13 20.48 -18.57 16.58
CA ASN A 13 21.71 -19.16 17.13
C ASN A 13 22.53 -20.00 16.12
N ARG A 14 22.01 -20.21 14.90
CA ARG A 14 22.61 -21.00 13.80
C ARG A 14 22.81 -22.49 14.09
N ILE A 15 22.10 -23.06 15.06
CA ILE A 15 22.20 -24.49 15.43
C ILE A 15 20.80 -25.04 15.77
N PRO A 16 20.36 -26.14 15.14
CA PRO A 16 21.08 -26.96 14.16
C PRO A 16 21.15 -26.28 12.78
N ASP A 17 22.19 -26.61 12.01
CA ASP A 17 22.39 -26.12 10.64
C ASP A 17 22.69 -27.32 9.71
N PRO A 18 21.93 -27.51 8.61
CA PRO A 18 20.74 -26.76 8.22
C PRO A 18 19.48 -27.22 8.97
N VAL A 19 18.49 -26.34 9.12
CA VAL A 19 17.12 -26.74 9.49
C VAL A 19 16.35 -27.29 8.28
N LEU A 20 15.23 -27.98 8.54
CA LEU A 20 14.35 -28.48 7.49
C LEU A 20 13.93 -27.33 6.56
N GLN A 21 14.17 -27.48 5.25
CA GLN A 21 13.87 -26.50 4.19
C GLN A 21 14.71 -25.20 4.21
N GLN A 22 15.81 -25.16 4.98
CA GLN A 22 16.76 -24.06 4.87
C GLN A 22 17.47 -24.08 3.50
N ALA A 23 17.65 -22.90 2.90
CA ALA A 23 18.50 -22.76 1.73
C ALA A 23 19.97 -22.95 2.13
N GLU A 24 20.70 -23.77 1.38
CA GLU A 24 22.11 -24.06 1.62
C GLU A 24 22.99 -23.04 0.88
N ASP A 25 23.50 -22.02 1.60
CA ASP A 25 24.52 -21.10 1.12
C ASP A 25 25.82 -21.28 1.93
N PHE A 26 26.81 -21.90 1.30
CA PHE A 26 28.11 -22.18 1.95
C PHE A 26 29.01 -20.95 2.09
N SER A 27 28.64 -19.83 1.45
CA SER A 27 29.40 -18.57 1.46
C SER A 27 28.85 -17.56 2.46
N ASP A 28 27.56 -17.63 2.78
CA ASP A 28 26.89 -16.73 3.72
C ASP A 28 25.86 -17.48 4.59
N GLY A 29 26.25 -17.79 5.83
CA GLY A 29 25.37 -18.41 6.82
C GLY A 29 24.26 -17.50 7.38
N THR A 30 24.07 -16.31 6.82
CA THR A 30 22.96 -15.40 7.15
C THR A 30 21.92 -15.29 6.04
N ALA A 31 22.21 -15.84 4.86
CA ALA A 31 21.32 -15.85 3.71
C ALA A 31 20.19 -16.86 3.90
N THR A 32 18.98 -16.46 3.52
CA THR A 32 17.76 -17.26 3.69
C THR A 32 16.86 -17.07 2.48
N VAL A 33 15.93 -18.00 2.26
CA VAL A 33 14.91 -17.82 1.22
C VAL A 33 14.07 -16.56 1.44
N ASN A 34 13.91 -16.12 2.69
CA ASN A 34 13.09 -14.95 3.02
C ASN A 34 13.72 -13.64 2.54
N ASP A 35 15.02 -13.60 2.24
CA ASP A 35 15.67 -12.39 1.71
C ASP A 35 15.11 -11.97 0.34
N CYS A 36 14.48 -12.91 -0.41
CA CYS A 36 13.76 -12.57 -1.65
C CYS A 36 12.55 -11.65 -1.44
N PHE A 37 12.02 -11.54 -0.21
CA PHE A 37 10.94 -10.62 0.10
C PHE A 37 11.41 -9.17 0.31
N ARG A 38 12.70 -8.93 0.61
CA ARG A 38 13.23 -7.58 0.86
C ARG A 38 12.91 -6.57 -0.26
N PRO A 39 13.16 -6.84 -1.56
CA PRO A 39 12.91 -5.87 -2.61
C PRO A 39 11.42 -5.64 -2.91
N VAL A 40 10.54 -6.54 -2.47
CA VAL A 40 9.10 -6.49 -2.74
C VAL A 40 8.26 -6.15 -1.51
N SER A 41 8.90 -5.96 -0.36
CA SER A 41 8.24 -5.51 0.88
C SER A 41 8.45 -4.01 1.06
N ARG A 42 7.40 -3.30 1.44
CA ARG A 42 7.49 -1.91 1.93
C ARG A 42 8.22 -1.83 3.26
N TYR A 43 8.09 -2.87 4.08
CA TYR A 43 8.88 -3.05 5.28
C TYR A 43 9.24 -4.53 5.44
N PHE A 44 10.53 -4.80 5.55
CA PHE A 44 11.06 -6.12 5.86
C PHE A 44 11.84 -6.03 7.18
N ASP A 45 11.62 -7.01 8.06
CA ASP A 45 12.44 -7.22 9.24
C ASP A 45 12.68 -8.71 9.48
N ARG A 46 13.79 -9.03 10.17
CA ARG A 46 14.09 -10.39 10.62
C ARG A 46 14.24 -10.37 12.14
N ILE A 47 13.32 -11.05 12.80
CA ILE A 47 13.24 -11.15 14.25
C ILE A 47 14.19 -12.26 14.72
N THR A 48 15.36 -11.84 15.18
CA THR A 48 16.44 -12.69 15.72
C THR A 48 16.52 -12.65 17.25
N ARG A 49 15.72 -11.80 17.90
CA ARG A 49 15.57 -11.70 19.35
C ARG A 49 14.13 -11.34 19.71
N PRO A 50 13.57 -11.82 20.84
CA PRO A 50 12.15 -11.64 21.15
C PRO A 50 11.74 -10.17 21.29
N GLU A 51 12.57 -9.32 21.90
CA GLU A 51 12.25 -7.90 22.11
C GLU A 51 12.08 -7.09 20.81
N GLN A 52 12.61 -7.58 19.69
CA GLN A 52 12.52 -6.89 18.40
C GLN A 52 11.10 -6.88 17.85
N ILE A 53 10.23 -7.81 18.29
CA ILE A 53 8.86 -7.89 17.80
C ILE A 53 8.04 -6.64 18.19
N ILE A 54 8.38 -5.96 19.29
CA ILE A 54 7.67 -4.77 19.78
C ILE A 54 7.78 -3.61 18.76
N PRO A 55 9.00 -3.11 18.42
CA PRO A 55 9.12 -2.07 17.42
C PRO A 55 8.75 -2.56 16.02
N ALA A 56 8.96 -3.85 15.70
CA ALA A 56 8.64 -4.40 14.39
C ALA A 56 7.13 -4.40 14.11
N LEU A 57 6.30 -4.90 15.03
CA LEU A 57 4.84 -4.87 14.87
C LEU A 57 4.29 -3.45 14.87
N SER A 58 4.84 -2.54 15.69
CA SER A 58 4.44 -1.13 15.65
C SER A 58 4.73 -0.50 14.29
N ARG A 59 5.89 -0.80 13.69
CA ARG A 59 6.25 -0.27 12.36
C ARG A 59 5.45 -0.95 11.24
N ALA A 60 5.20 -2.26 11.36
CA ALA A 60 4.34 -3.00 10.45
C ALA A 60 2.95 -2.38 10.36
N MET A 61 2.31 -2.10 11.50
CA MET A 61 1.00 -1.45 11.52
C MET A 61 1.03 -0.04 10.95
N ALA A 62 2.09 0.73 11.20
CA ALA A 62 2.26 2.05 10.58
C ALA A 62 2.32 1.96 9.05
N VAL A 63 3.08 1.01 8.49
CA VAL A 63 3.16 0.81 7.03
C VAL A 63 1.84 0.31 6.46
N LEU A 64 1.22 -0.70 7.08
CA LEU A 64 -0.03 -1.31 6.58
C LEU A 64 -1.21 -0.33 6.56
N THR A 65 -1.17 0.70 7.42
CA THR A 65 -2.26 1.67 7.57
C THR A 65 -1.96 3.02 6.92
N ASP A 66 -0.78 3.20 6.34
CA ASP A 66 -0.39 4.44 5.68
C ASP A 66 -0.93 4.53 4.25
N PRO A 67 -1.71 5.56 3.88
CA PRO A 67 -2.28 5.67 2.54
C PRO A 67 -1.25 5.74 1.39
N ALA A 68 -0.03 6.23 1.65
CA ALA A 68 1.01 6.41 0.65
C ALA A 68 1.98 5.22 0.62
N GLU A 69 2.36 4.71 1.79
CA GLU A 69 3.36 3.64 1.93
C GLU A 69 2.76 2.24 2.04
N CYS A 70 1.42 2.12 2.06
CA CYS A 70 0.75 0.83 2.19
C CYS A 70 1.19 -0.17 1.12
N GLY A 71 1.62 -1.34 1.60
CA GLY A 71 2.01 -2.46 0.78
C GLY A 71 2.41 -3.64 1.65
N PRO A 72 3.12 -4.62 1.06
CA PRO A 72 3.52 -5.82 1.77
C PRO A 72 4.49 -5.50 2.92
N VAL A 73 4.24 -6.09 4.08
CA VAL A 73 5.16 -6.10 5.21
C VAL A 73 5.56 -7.55 5.48
N THR A 74 6.85 -7.82 5.64
CA THR A 74 7.37 -9.14 5.94
C THR A 74 8.16 -9.09 7.24
N LEU A 75 7.68 -9.79 8.27
CA LEU A 75 8.43 -10.00 9.51
C LEU A 75 8.83 -11.46 9.58
N SER A 76 10.08 -11.74 9.22
CA SER A 76 10.63 -13.09 9.23
C SER A 76 10.99 -13.50 10.66
N LEU A 77 10.57 -14.68 11.09
CA LEU A 77 10.65 -15.10 12.49
C LEU A 77 11.60 -16.28 12.67
N CYS A 78 12.78 -16.05 13.26
CA CYS A 78 13.70 -17.15 13.60
C CYS A 78 13.00 -18.16 14.51
N GLN A 79 13.12 -19.46 14.19
CA GLN A 79 12.34 -20.51 14.83
C GLN A 79 12.64 -20.69 16.32
N ASP A 80 13.92 -20.62 16.70
CA ASP A 80 14.36 -20.65 18.11
C ASP A 80 13.80 -19.48 18.90
N VAL A 81 13.82 -18.29 18.31
CA VAL A 81 13.31 -17.05 18.93
C VAL A 81 11.81 -17.13 19.20
N GLN A 82 11.03 -17.80 18.33
CA GLN A 82 9.60 -18.00 18.56
C GLN A 82 9.29 -18.84 19.81
N ALA A 83 10.24 -19.64 20.28
CA ALA A 83 10.11 -20.45 21.50
C ALA A 83 10.64 -19.75 22.76
N GLU A 84 11.25 -18.57 22.63
CA GLU A 84 11.77 -17.83 23.77
C GLU A 84 10.65 -17.13 24.55
N ALA A 85 10.75 -17.19 25.88
CA ALA A 85 9.92 -16.38 26.77
C ALA A 85 10.56 -14.99 26.93
N TYR A 86 9.74 -13.95 26.87
CA TYR A 86 10.17 -12.58 27.10
C TYR A 86 9.11 -11.82 27.91
N ASP A 87 9.57 -10.94 28.80
CA ASP A 87 8.70 -10.11 29.64
C ASP A 87 8.20 -8.90 28.84
N TYR A 88 7.22 -9.15 27.97
CA TYR A 88 6.60 -8.10 27.18
C TYR A 88 5.77 -7.17 28.08
N PRO A 89 5.86 -5.84 27.90
CA PRO A 89 5.02 -4.93 28.67
C PRO A 89 3.55 -5.21 28.38
N GLU A 90 2.70 -5.30 29.42
CA GLU A 90 1.26 -5.60 29.26
C GLU A 90 0.55 -4.65 28.26
N SER A 91 1.00 -3.39 28.21
CA SER A 91 0.49 -2.38 27.27
C SER A 91 0.68 -2.73 25.80
N PHE A 92 1.57 -3.67 25.48
CA PHE A 92 1.79 -4.19 24.13
C PHE A 92 0.59 -5.01 23.61
N PHE A 93 -0.12 -5.69 24.52
CA PHE A 93 -1.28 -6.52 24.19
C PHE A 93 -2.62 -5.75 24.31
N ALA A 94 -2.58 -4.50 24.76
CA ALA A 94 -3.76 -3.66 24.82
C ALA A 94 -4.36 -3.49 23.42
N GLU A 95 -5.67 -3.69 23.31
CA GLU A 95 -6.37 -3.47 22.05
C GLU A 95 -6.15 -2.03 21.56
N ARG A 96 -5.78 -1.91 20.29
CA ARG A 96 -5.52 -0.63 19.64
C ARG A 96 -6.24 -0.56 18.31
N VAL A 97 -7.04 0.48 18.14
CA VAL A 97 -7.62 0.83 16.84
C VAL A 97 -6.60 1.67 16.08
N TRP A 98 -6.23 1.20 14.89
CA TRP A 98 -5.36 1.93 13.98
C TRP A 98 -6.21 2.67 12.95
N HIS A 99 -6.12 4.00 12.95
CA HIS A 99 -6.87 4.83 12.04
C HIS A 99 -6.03 5.19 10.81
N GLN A 100 -6.64 5.06 9.63
CA GLN A 100 -6.03 5.58 8.40
C GLN A 100 -6.01 7.11 8.47
N ARG A 101 -4.82 7.68 8.24
CA ARG A 101 -4.68 9.14 8.21
C ARG A 101 -5.36 9.69 6.97
N ARG A 102 -6.17 10.74 7.13
CA ARG A 102 -6.79 11.49 6.02
C ARG A 102 -6.34 12.96 6.08
N PRO A 103 -5.06 13.25 5.77
CA PRO A 103 -4.56 14.62 5.76
C PRO A 103 -5.33 15.45 4.75
N ARG A 104 -5.70 16.67 5.13
CA ARG A 104 -6.30 17.61 4.18
C ARG A 104 -5.21 18.18 3.27
N PRO A 105 -5.53 18.49 2.00
CA PRO A 105 -4.61 19.23 1.15
C PRO A 105 -4.36 20.62 1.74
N ASP A 106 -3.21 21.21 1.41
CA ASP A 106 -2.95 22.60 1.72
C ASP A 106 -4.02 23.49 1.05
N ARG A 107 -4.47 24.53 1.77
CA ARG A 107 -5.57 25.37 1.30
C ARG A 107 -5.19 26.23 0.10
N GLN A 108 -3.93 26.65 0.00
CA GLN A 108 -3.44 27.46 -1.11
C GLN A 108 -3.26 26.59 -2.35
N GLU A 109 -2.69 25.40 -2.19
CA GLU A 109 -2.56 24.42 -3.28
C GLU A 109 -3.94 24.01 -3.82
N LEU A 110 -4.90 23.74 -2.94
CA LEU A 110 -6.27 23.43 -3.34
C LEU A 110 -6.92 24.60 -4.09
N ALA A 111 -6.74 25.83 -3.61
CA ALA A 111 -7.29 27.02 -4.29
C ALA A 111 -6.69 27.20 -5.69
N ALA A 112 -5.38 26.96 -5.84
CA ALA A 112 -4.71 27.01 -7.13
C ALA A 112 -5.25 25.93 -8.09
N ALA A 113 -5.44 24.70 -7.62
CA ALA A 113 -6.02 23.61 -8.41
C ALA A 113 -7.45 23.94 -8.88
N VAL A 114 -8.28 24.49 -7.99
CA VAL A 114 -9.66 24.91 -8.34
C VAL A 114 -9.65 26.05 -9.35
N ALA A 115 -8.75 27.03 -9.21
CA ALA A 115 -8.63 28.13 -10.17
C ALA A 115 -8.20 27.63 -11.56
N ALA A 116 -7.22 26.71 -11.61
CA ALA A 116 -6.79 26.08 -12.85
C ALA A 116 -7.95 25.31 -13.51
N LEU A 117 -8.69 24.53 -12.73
CA LEU A 117 -9.82 23.75 -13.23
C LEU A 117 -10.94 24.64 -13.80
N LYS A 118 -11.26 25.76 -13.13
CA LYS A 118 -12.27 26.72 -13.62
C LYS A 118 -11.87 27.45 -14.89
N GLY A 119 -10.56 27.62 -15.13
CA GLY A 119 -10.04 28.24 -16.35
C GLY A 119 -9.85 27.26 -17.51
N ALA A 120 -9.96 25.95 -17.27
CA ALA A 120 -9.73 24.93 -18.27
C ALA A 120 -10.86 24.89 -19.31
N LYS A 121 -10.49 24.73 -20.58
CA LYS A 121 -11.45 24.60 -21.69
C LYS A 121 -11.93 23.17 -21.91
N LYS A 122 -11.07 22.19 -21.61
CA LYS A 122 -11.33 20.76 -21.76
C LYS A 122 -10.85 19.99 -20.51
N PRO A 123 -11.35 20.31 -19.31
CA PRO A 123 -10.92 19.62 -18.10
C PRO A 123 -11.20 18.11 -18.19
N LEU A 124 -10.31 17.32 -17.61
CA LEU A 124 -10.45 15.87 -17.48
C LEU A 124 -9.97 15.42 -16.11
N VAL A 125 -10.69 14.49 -15.49
CA VAL A 125 -10.22 13.80 -14.27
C VAL A 125 -9.64 12.44 -14.66
N ILE A 126 -8.46 12.11 -14.13
CA ILE A 126 -7.90 10.76 -14.19
C ILE A 126 -8.02 10.12 -12.79
N ALA A 127 -8.99 9.21 -12.64
CA ALA A 127 -9.24 8.50 -11.40
C ALA A 127 -8.29 7.29 -11.27
N GLY A 128 -7.42 7.34 -10.26
CA GLY A 128 -6.55 6.22 -9.90
C GLY A 128 -7.13 5.34 -8.78
N GLY A 129 -6.42 4.28 -8.42
CA GLY A 129 -6.83 3.38 -7.33
C GLY A 129 -6.95 4.06 -5.95
N GLY A 130 -6.34 5.24 -5.79
CA GLY A 130 -6.53 6.08 -4.61
C GLY A 130 -7.99 6.47 -4.36
N VAL A 131 -8.84 6.58 -5.39
CA VAL A 131 -10.28 6.83 -5.22
C VAL A 131 -10.94 5.66 -4.48
N LEU A 132 -10.65 4.43 -4.91
CA LEU A 132 -11.19 3.21 -4.30
C LEU A 132 -10.63 3.01 -2.89
N TYR A 133 -9.31 3.17 -2.70
CA TYR A 133 -8.68 3.06 -1.38
C TYR A 133 -9.20 4.11 -0.39
N SER A 134 -9.57 5.28 -0.89
CA SER A 134 -10.17 6.35 -0.07
C SER A 134 -11.67 6.17 0.15
N GLN A 135 -12.32 5.19 -0.51
CA GLN A 135 -13.77 5.01 -0.56
C GLN A 135 -14.49 6.27 -1.07
N ALA A 136 -13.92 6.93 -2.09
CA ALA A 136 -14.35 8.24 -2.56
C ALA A 136 -15.13 8.21 -3.90
N SER A 137 -15.72 7.06 -4.24
CA SER A 137 -16.45 6.89 -5.51
C SER A 137 -17.68 7.79 -5.61
N ASP A 138 -18.44 7.93 -4.52
CA ASP A 138 -19.63 8.78 -4.48
C ASP A 138 -19.26 10.27 -4.57
N GLU A 139 -18.18 10.67 -3.91
CA GLU A 139 -17.62 12.02 -3.99
C GLU A 139 -17.13 12.34 -5.41
N LEU A 140 -16.47 11.39 -6.06
CA LEU A 140 -16.04 11.51 -7.46
C LEU A 140 -17.25 11.67 -8.40
N ALA A 141 -18.29 10.86 -8.23
CA ALA A 141 -19.51 10.95 -9.02
C ALA A 141 -20.16 12.34 -8.88
N LYS A 142 -20.40 12.79 -7.63
CA LYS A 142 -20.97 14.12 -7.35
C LYS A 142 -20.13 15.25 -7.92
N PHE A 143 -18.81 15.14 -7.82
CA PHE A 143 -17.89 16.14 -8.37
C PHE A 143 -17.95 16.19 -9.90
N ALA A 144 -17.89 15.04 -10.57
CA ALA A 144 -17.95 14.93 -12.02
C ALA A 144 -19.28 15.47 -12.55
N GLU A 145 -20.40 15.06 -11.96
CA GLU A 145 -21.75 15.52 -12.32
C GLU A 145 -21.92 17.03 -12.10
N GLY A 146 -21.53 17.53 -10.92
CA GLY A 146 -21.69 18.94 -10.57
C GLY A 146 -20.83 19.89 -11.40
N ALA A 147 -19.65 19.42 -11.83
CA ALA A 147 -18.74 20.21 -12.65
C ALA A 147 -18.90 19.95 -14.16
N GLY A 148 -19.62 18.89 -14.55
CA GLY A 148 -19.72 18.44 -15.94
C GLY A 148 -18.38 17.95 -16.52
N ILE A 149 -17.50 17.40 -15.69
CA ILE A 149 -16.13 17.02 -16.08
C ILE A 149 -16.07 15.52 -16.38
N PRO A 150 -15.61 15.12 -17.58
CA PRO A 150 -15.41 13.71 -17.89
C PRO A 150 -14.33 13.08 -17.01
N VAL A 151 -14.44 11.77 -16.79
CA VAL A 151 -13.53 10.99 -15.96
C VAL A 151 -13.00 9.80 -16.74
N CYS A 152 -11.68 9.68 -16.80
CA CYS A 152 -10.99 8.47 -17.24
C CYS A 152 -10.46 7.70 -16.02
N GLU A 153 -10.37 6.37 -16.12
CA GLU A 153 -9.86 5.52 -15.04
C GLU A 153 -8.48 4.97 -15.38
N THR A 154 -7.56 4.91 -14.42
CA THR A 154 -6.38 4.04 -14.57
C THR A 154 -6.78 2.59 -14.33
N GLN A 155 -5.91 1.63 -14.66
CA GLN A 155 -6.18 0.22 -14.35
C GLN A 155 -6.42 -0.02 -12.86
N GLY A 156 -5.70 0.69 -11.99
CA GLY A 156 -5.91 0.62 -10.55
C GLY A 156 -7.16 1.36 -10.07
N GLY A 157 -7.66 2.33 -10.86
CA GLY A 157 -8.88 3.08 -10.58
C GLY A 157 -10.13 2.49 -11.22
N LYS A 158 -10.04 1.36 -11.91
CA LYS A 158 -11.19 0.76 -12.60
C LYS A 158 -12.36 0.57 -11.63
N SER A 159 -13.54 1.02 -12.03
CA SER A 159 -14.77 1.00 -11.22
C SER A 159 -14.83 2.09 -10.14
N SER A 160 -13.97 3.11 -10.24
CA SER A 160 -14.10 4.35 -9.47
C SER A 160 -15.41 5.08 -9.77
N LEU A 161 -15.94 4.91 -11.00
CA LEU A 161 -17.30 5.23 -11.39
C LEU A 161 -18.03 4.00 -11.95
N PRO A 162 -19.39 3.96 -11.87
CA PRO A 162 -20.18 2.98 -12.60
C PRO A 162 -19.87 2.99 -14.09
N ASP A 163 -19.89 1.81 -14.71
CA ASP A 163 -19.60 1.65 -16.14
C ASP A 163 -20.61 2.39 -17.04
N ASN A 164 -21.88 2.47 -16.59
CA ASN A 164 -22.96 3.16 -17.28
C ASN A 164 -23.06 4.67 -16.93
N HIS A 165 -22.12 5.21 -16.15
CA HIS A 165 -22.13 6.63 -15.81
C HIS A 165 -21.80 7.48 -17.04
N LEU A 166 -22.62 8.50 -17.34
CA LEU A 166 -22.52 9.28 -18.58
C LEU A 166 -21.17 9.99 -18.78
N LEU A 167 -20.49 10.34 -17.68
CA LEU A 167 -19.18 10.98 -17.70
C LEU A 167 -18.01 9.99 -17.58
N ASN A 168 -18.25 8.69 -17.56
CA ASN A 168 -17.18 7.69 -17.55
C ASN A 168 -16.66 7.46 -18.97
N MET A 169 -15.40 7.82 -19.20
CA MET A 169 -14.70 7.72 -20.48
C MET A 169 -13.83 6.45 -20.57
N ALA A 170 -14.01 5.52 -19.63
CA ALA A 170 -13.29 4.26 -19.51
C ALA A 170 -11.78 4.42 -19.25
N ALA A 171 -11.02 3.36 -19.53
CA ALA A 171 -9.62 3.27 -19.13
C ALA A 171 -8.70 4.16 -19.97
N VAL A 172 -7.78 4.89 -19.33
CA VAL A 172 -6.68 5.64 -19.97
C VAL A 172 -5.35 4.90 -19.79
N GLY A 173 -4.45 5.04 -20.76
CA GLY A 173 -3.09 4.47 -20.75
C GLY A 173 -2.83 3.54 -21.94
N VAL A 174 -1.71 2.81 -21.89
CA VAL A 174 -1.24 1.93 -22.98
C VAL A 174 -2.28 0.88 -23.37
N THR A 175 -2.98 0.31 -22.38
CA THR A 175 -4.07 -0.65 -22.58
C THR A 175 -5.47 -0.01 -22.42
N GLY A 176 -5.53 1.33 -22.47
CA GLY A 176 -6.77 2.10 -22.40
C GLY A 176 -7.50 2.17 -23.74
N THR A 177 -8.62 2.89 -23.76
CA THR A 177 -9.38 3.12 -24.99
C THR A 177 -8.76 4.27 -25.80
N SER A 178 -8.91 4.23 -27.13
CA SER A 178 -8.46 5.32 -28.00
C SER A 178 -9.17 6.64 -27.71
N ALA A 179 -10.44 6.59 -27.29
CA ALA A 179 -11.22 7.75 -26.91
C ALA A 179 -10.70 8.40 -25.62
N ALA A 180 -10.46 7.60 -24.57
CA ALA A 180 -9.90 8.07 -23.30
C ALA A 180 -8.52 8.72 -23.48
N ASN A 181 -7.65 8.08 -24.27
CA ASN A 181 -6.31 8.58 -24.54
C ASN A 181 -6.35 9.91 -25.33
N ARG A 182 -7.24 10.03 -26.31
CA ARG A 182 -7.41 11.29 -27.05
C ARG A 182 -7.94 12.41 -26.17
N LEU A 183 -8.93 12.12 -25.31
CA LEU A 183 -9.42 13.11 -24.35
C LEU A 183 -8.30 13.59 -23.42
N ALA A 184 -7.45 12.69 -22.95
CA ALA A 184 -6.32 13.03 -22.10
C ALA A 184 -5.23 13.84 -22.83
N GLU A 185 -5.02 13.60 -24.12
CA GLU A 185 -4.09 14.38 -24.96
C GLU A 185 -4.61 15.80 -25.26
N GLU A 186 -5.93 15.95 -25.41
CA GLU A 186 -6.57 17.22 -25.74
C GLU A 186 -6.89 18.13 -24.54
N ALA A 187 -6.84 17.58 -23.31
CA ALA A 187 -7.18 18.27 -22.07
C ALA A 187 -6.08 19.24 -21.61
#